data_AF-A0A660WDV6-F1
#
_entry.id   AF-A0A660WDV6-F1
#
_cell.length_a   1.000
_cell.length_b   1.000
_cell.length_c   1.000
_cell.angle_alpha   90.00
_cell.angle_beta   90.00
_cell.angle_gamma   90.00
#
_symmetry.space_group_name_H-M   'P 1'
#
loop_
_entity.id
_entity.type
_entity.pdbx_description
1 polymer ?
#
loop_
_entity_poly.entity_id
_entity_poly.type
_entity_poly.pdbx_seq_one_letter_code
_entity_poly.pdbx_strand_id
1 'polypeptide(L)'
;DCFLVGLGPGSFTGLRIALSVVKGLSLVLRKPVVGVGSFLALAEEYSFLNKDVCIITDAKKNLIYGGVYRKERSGLVKEIVAPKLIKLEDFLKKYAKRNCLFLGESLRFKEEIKAIYPQALISSPLHYPKASFLISAGLDKFLKRKFLNIDSAEPLYLHPLTCQVRR
;
A
#
# COMPACT_ATOMS: atom_id res chain seq x y z
N ASP A 1 -23.72 -2.67 -5.36
CA ASP A 1 -22.86 -1.46 -5.24
C ASP A 1 -22.24 -1.40 -3.86
N CYS A 2 -21.08 -0.76 -3.75
CA CYS A 2 -20.38 -0.53 -2.49
C CYS A 2 -19.57 0.77 -2.56
N PHE A 3 -19.09 1.25 -1.42
CA PHE A 3 -18.06 2.29 -1.37
C PHE A 3 -16.69 1.66 -1.23
N LEU A 4 -15.68 2.26 -1.86
CA LEU A 4 -14.28 1.91 -1.64
C LEU A 4 -13.55 3.05 -0.94
N VAL A 5 -12.69 2.71 0.00
CA VAL A 5 -11.87 3.67 0.73
C VAL A 5 -10.43 3.19 0.84
N GLY A 6 -9.48 4.10 0.64
CA GLY A 6 -8.07 3.86 0.91
C GLY A 6 -7.84 3.82 2.43
N LEU A 7 -7.22 2.75 2.92
CA LEU A 7 -6.90 2.58 4.33
C LEU A 7 -5.48 3.04 4.69
N GLY A 8 -4.62 3.28 3.71
CA GLY A 8 -3.22 3.62 3.97
C GLY A 8 -2.24 2.48 3.64
N PRO A 9 -0.94 2.68 3.91
CA PRO A 9 -0.34 3.86 4.55
C PRO A 9 -0.46 5.13 3.69
N GLY A 10 -0.46 6.32 4.32
CA GLY A 10 -0.67 7.59 3.64
C GLY A 10 -0.87 8.76 4.60
N SER A 11 -1.33 9.91 4.10
CA SER A 11 -1.60 11.11 4.91
C SER A 11 -2.60 10.81 6.03
N PHE A 12 -2.17 11.01 7.28
CA PHE A 12 -2.99 10.79 8.48
C PHE A 12 -4.33 11.54 8.41
N THR A 13 -4.28 12.82 8.06
CA THR A 13 -5.45 13.67 7.93
C THR A 13 -6.34 13.20 6.77
N GLY A 14 -5.74 12.92 5.60
CA GLY A 14 -6.50 12.49 4.42
C GLY A 14 -7.22 11.16 4.62
N LEU A 15 -6.58 10.18 5.24
CA LEU A 15 -7.16 8.87 5.51
C LEU A 15 -8.35 8.97 6.49
N ARG A 16 -8.23 9.81 7.53
CA ARG A 16 -9.33 10.04 8.47
C ARG A 16 -10.51 10.76 7.82
N ILE A 17 -10.25 11.79 7.01
CA ILE A 17 -11.31 12.49 6.27
C ILE A 17 -12.05 11.51 5.35
N ALA A 18 -11.31 10.76 4.53
CA ALA A 18 -11.90 9.81 3.59
C ALA A 18 -12.76 8.76 4.30
N LEU A 19 -12.25 8.20 5.41
CA LEU A 19 -12.98 7.21 6.18
C LEU A 19 -14.23 7.81 6.85
N SER A 20 -14.15 9.00 7.45
CA SER A 20 -15.31 9.67 8.06
C SER A 20 -16.41 9.95 7.04
N VAL A 21 -16.06 10.42 5.84
CA VAL A 21 -17.02 10.64 4.75
C VAL A 21 -17.69 9.33 4.34
N VAL A 22 -16.91 8.27 4.12
CA VAL A 22 -17.44 6.96 3.73
C VAL A 22 -18.30 6.34 4.84
N LYS A 23 -17.95 6.51 6.12
CA LYS A 23 -18.78 6.09 7.25
C LYS A 23 -20.16 6.76 7.20
N GLY A 24 -20.20 8.08 7.02
CA GLY A 24 -21.45 8.83 6.90
C GLY A 24 -22.30 8.36 5.71
N LEU A 25 -21.70 8.22 4.53
CA LEU A 25 -22.40 7.75 3.33
C LEU A 25 -22.90 6.30 3.48
N SER A 26 -22.08 5.43 4.05
CA SER A 26 -22.42 4.03 4.32
C SER A 26 -23.60 3.90 5.28
N LEU A 27 -23.66 4.75 6.31
CA LEU A 27 -24.71 4.75 7.32
C LEU A 27 -26.06 5.16 6.71
N VAL A 28 -26.07 6.26 5.94
CA VAL A 28 -27.31 6.81 5.34
C VAL A 28 -27.81 5.92 4.20
N LEU A 29 -26.93 5.51 3.28
CA LEU A 29 -27.33 4.76 2.09
C LEU A 29 -27.36 3.24 2.30
N ARG A 30 -26.97 2.76 3.49
CA ARG A 30 -26.91 1.34 3.85
C ARG A 30 -26.12 0.51 2.83
N LYS A 31 -25.02 1.09 2.30
CA LYS A 31 -24.14 0.41 1.34
C LYS A 31 -22.89 -0.12 2.05
N PRO A 32 -22.40 -1.32 1.69
CA PRO A 32 -21.19 -1.87 2.28
C PRO A 32 -19.95 -1.07 1.85
N VAL A 33 -18.88 -1.20 2.63
CA VAL A 33 -17.60 -0.52 2.40
C VAL A 33 -16.48 -1.54 2.24
N VAL A 34 -15.63 -1.36 1.22
CA VAL A 34 -14.40 -2.12 1.01
C VAL A 34 -13.19 -1.24 1.30
N GLY A 35 -12.31 -1.73 2.17
CA GLY A 35 -11.02 -1.10 2.46
C GLY A 35 -9.90 -1.62 1.56
N VAL A 36 -9.15 -0.70 0.96
CA VAL A 36 -8.03 -1.01 0.06
C VAL A 36 -6.75 -0.36 0.58
N GLY A 37 -5.66 -1.13 0.63
CA GLY A 37 -4.36 -0.59 1.03
C GLY A 37 -3.79 0.31 -0.07
N SER A 38 -3.18 1.44 0.31
CA SER A 38 -2.58 2.38 -0.64
C SER A 38 -1.50 1.72 -1.49
N PHE A 39 -0.67 0.87 -0.87
CA PHE A 39 0.38 0.15 -1.57
C PHE A 39 -0.20 -0.85 -2.58
N LEU A 40 -1.28 -1.55 -2.24
CA LEU A 40 -1.95 -2.44 -3.18
C LEU A 40 -2.50 -1.68 -4.39
N ALA A 41 -3.16 -0.55 -4.15
CA ALA A 41 -3.69 0.30 -5.22
C ALA A 41 -2.57 0.87 -6.11
N LEU A 42 -1.45 1.27 -5.51
CA LEU A 42 -0.27 1.73 -6.26
C LEU A 42 0.35 0.58 -7.06
N ALA A 43 0.43 -0.63 -6.50
CA ALA A 43 0.96 -1.79 -7.22
C ALA A 43 0.10 -2.19 -8.42
N GLU A 44 -1.23 -1.98 -8.34
CA GLU A 44 -2.12 -2.21 -9.49
C GLU A 44 -1.82 -1.29 -10.67
N GLU A 45 -1.44 -0.03 -10.41
CA GLU A 45 -1.08 0.91 -11.48
C GLU A 45 0.08 0.40 -12.34
N TYR A 46 1.00 -0.36 -11.75
CA TYR A 46 2.19 -0.89 -12.42
C TYR A 46 2.08 -2.37 -12.80
N SER A 47 0.89 -2.96 -12.65
CA SER A 47 0.69 -4.40 -12.86
C SER A 47 0.93 -4.83 -14.31
N PHE A 48 0.85 -3.90 -15.27
CA PHE A 48 1.13 -4.16 -16.69
C PHE A 48 2.58 -4.55 -16.99
N LEU A 49 3.52 -4.27 -16.08
CA LEU A 49 4.95 -4.58 -16.26
C LEU A 49 5.31 -6.05 -16.00
N ASN A 50 4.37 -6.88 -15.52
CA ASN A 50 4.57 -8.30 -15.21
C ASN A 50 5.82 -8.58 -14.34
N LYS A 51 6.13 -7.66 -13.43
CA LYS A 51 7.22 -7.76 -12.44
C LYS A 51 6.65 -7.68 -11.03
N ASP A 52 7.42 -8.16 -10.06
CA ASP A 52 7.10 -7.92 -8.66
C ASP A 52 7.27 -6.42 -8.36
N VAL A 53 6.31 -5.85 -7.65
CA VAL A 53 6.33 -4.43 -7.28
C VAL A 53 6.68 -4.32 -5.80
N CYS A 54 7.84 -3.73 -5.52
CA CYS A 54 8.32 -3.42 -4.17
C CYS A 54 8.03 -1.95 -3.88
N ILE A 55 7.13 -1.67 -2.95
CA ILE A 55 6.81 -0.29 -2.57
C ILE A 55 7.53 0.02 -1.27
N ILE A 56 8.30 1.11 -1.28
CA ILE A 56 9.12 1.56 -0.17
C ILE A 56 8.77 3.03 0.14
N THR A 57 8.56 3.34 1.41
CA THR A 57 8.37 4.71 1.91
C THR A 57 9.27 4.94 3.11
N ASP A 58 9.89 6.12 3.22
CA ASP A 58 10.76 6.42 4.36
C ASP A 58 9.94 6.47 5.66
N ALA A 59 10.37 5.70 6.66
CA ALA A 59 9.80 5.73 8.01
C ALA A 59 10.70 6.49 9.02
N LYS A 60 11.74 7.16 8.52
CA LYS A 60 12.81 7.84 9.28
C LYS A 60 13.65 6.85 10.10
N LYS A 61 14.75 7.35 10.69
CA LYS A 61 15.66 6.57 11.56
C LYS A 61 16.16 5.26 10.93
N ASN A 62 16.48 5.30 9.63
CA ASN A 62 16.96 4.13 8.87
C ASN A 62 15.95 2.96 8.79
N LEU A 63 14.66 3.26 8.93
CA LEU A 63 13.55 2.33 8.74
C LEU A 63 12.73 2.74 7.52
N ILE A 64 12.08 1.75 6.91
CA ILE A 64 11.15 1.93 5.81
C ILE A 64 9.82 1.24 6.12
N TYR A 65 8.76 1.74 5.50
CA TYR A 65 7.56 0.95 5.23
C TYR A 65 7.74 0.24 3.90
N GLY A 66 7.90 -1.08 3.96
CA GLY A 66 8.12 -1.92 2.78
C GLY A 66 6.99 -2.92 2.58
N GLY A 67 6.49 -3.04 1.34
CA GLY A 67 5.55 -4.07 0.93
C GLY A 67 5.90 -4.64 -0.44
N VAL A 68 5.50 -5.89 -0.70
CA VAL A 68 5.76 -6.59 -1.97
C VAL A 68 4.47 -7.11 -2.55
N TYR A 69 4.26 -6.82 -3.83
CA TYR A 69 3.04 -7.13 -4.57
C TYR A 69 3.38 -7.84 -5.87
N ARG A 70 2.51 -8.75 -6.29
CA ARG A 70 2.68 -9.51 -7.53
C ARG A 70 1.35 -9.64 -8.25
N LYS A 71 1.37 -9.46 -9.57
CA LYS A 71 0.24 -9.82 -10.44
C LYS A 71 0.15 -11.34 -10.59
N GLU A 72 -0.97 -11.92 -10.19
CA GLU A 72 -1.27 -13.33 -10.40
C GLU A 72 -1.75 -13.59 -11.83
N ARG A 73 -1.76 -14.87 -12.25
CA ARG A 73 -2.28 -15.28 -13.57
C ARG A 73 -3.75 -14.93 -13.79
N SER A 74 -4.51 -14.76 -12.71
CA SER A 74 -5.89 -14.26 -12.73
C SER A 74 -6.02 -12.80 -13.19
N GLY A 75 -4.90 -12.08 -13.31
CA GLY A 75 -4.86 -10.67 -13.64
C GLY A 75 -4.92 -9.74 -12.43
N LEU A 76 -5.19 -10.26 -11.24
CA LEU A 76 -5.26 -9.49 -9.99
C LEU A 76 -3.88 -9.29 -9.38
N VAL A 77 -3.60 -8.12 -8.82
CA VAL A 77 -2.45 -7.92 -7.95
C VAL A 77 -2.76 -8.41 -6.55
N LYS A 78 -1.83 -9.19 -6.01
CA LYS A 78 -1.89 -9.73 -4.67
C LYS A 78 -0.74 -9.22 -3.83
N GLU A 79 -1.06 -9.00 -2.56
CA GLU A 79 -0.08 -8.74 -1.52
C GLU A 79 0.69 -10.03 -1.19
N ILE A 80 2.00 -10.02 -1.44
CA ILE A 80 2.92 -11.09 -1.06
C ILE A 80 3.49 -10.81 0.33
N VAL A 81 3.81 -9.54 0.57
CA VAL A 81 4.29 -9.04 1.86
C VAL A 81 3.52 -7.76 2.18
N ALA A 82 2.72 -7.81 3.24
CA ALA A 82 2.02 -6.65 3.78
C ALA A 82 3.00 -5.52 4.13
N PRO A 83 2.57 -4.25 4.07
CA PRO A 83 3.39 -3.12 4.49
C PRO A 83 3.91 -3.32 5.91
N LYS A 84 5.23 -3.29 6.09
CA LYS A 84 5.90 -3.51 7.37
C LYS A 84 6.96 -2.46 7.63
N LEU A 85 7.12 -2.09 8.90
CA LEU A 85 8.22 -1.27 9.37
C LEU A 85 9.46 -2.16 9.57
N ILE A 86 10.52 -1.90 8.79
CA ILE A 86 11.73 -2.73 8.78
C ILE A 86 12.92 -1.91 8.29
N LYS A 87 14.16 -2.32 8.60
CA LYS A 87 15.35 -1.72 7.99
C LYS A 87 15.38 -2.01 6.50
N LEU A 88 15.88 -1.05 5.71
CA LEU A 88 15.96 -1.18 4.25
C LEU A 88 16.73 -2.45 3.85
N GLU A 89 17.91 -2.66 4.41
CA GLU A 89 18.78 -3.79 4.04
C GLU A 89 18.11 -5.14 4.30
N ASP A 90 17.45 -5.29 5.45
CA ASP A 90 16.72 -6.51 5.82
C ASP A 90 15.53 -6.74 4.89
N PHE A 91 14.82 -5.68 4.50
CA PHE A 91 13.73 -5.77 3.53
C PHE A 91 14.22 -6.23 2.15
N LEU A 92 15.30 -5.61 1.66
CA LEU A 92 15.89 -5.95 0.37
C LEU A 92 16.34 -7.41 0.36
N LYS A 93 17.11 -7.86 1.36
CA LYS A 93 17.61 -9.25 1.41
C LYS A 93 16.51 -10.29 1.57
N LYS A 94 15.47 -10.00 2.37
CA LYS A 94 14.46 -11.01 2.77
C LYS A 94 13.27 -11.09 1.82
N TYR A 95 12.84 -9.97 1.25
CA TYR A 95 11.55 -9.89 0.55
C TYR A 95 11.66 -9.43 -0.90
N ALA A 96 12.64 -8.59 -1.24
CA ALA A 96 12.84 -8.16 -2.62
C ALA A 96 13.49 -9.27 -3.46
N LYS A 97 13.23 -9.25 -4.78
CA LYS A 97 13.83 -10.16 -5.75
C LYS A 97 14.58 -9.37 -6.83
N ARG A 98 15.43 -10.07 -7.60
CA ARG A 98 16.20 -9.47 -8.70
C ARG A 98 15.33 -8.80 -9.77
N ASN A 99 14.15 -9.33 -10.07
CA ASN A 99 13.24 -8.80 -11.09
C ASN A 99 12.08 -8.02 -10.46
N CYS A 100 12.40 -7.00 -9.68
CA CYS A 100 11.42 -6.13 -9.03
C CYS A 100 11.47 -4.70 -9.59
N LEU A 101 10.29 -4.07 -9.65
CA LEU A 101 10.14 -2.62 -9.76
C LEU A 101 10.05 -2.04 -8.35
N PHE A 102 10.94 -1.11 -8.02
CA PHE A 102 10.90 -0.36 -6.77
C PHE A 102 10.13 0.95 -6.98
N LEU A 103 9.14 1.19 -6.11
CA LEU A 103 8.21 2.33 -6.15
C LEU A 103 8.14 3.06 -4.80
N GLY A 104 7.43 4.19 -4.79
CA GLY A 104 7.29 5.06 -3.63
C GLY A 104 8.49 6.00 -3.50
N GLU A 105 8.95 6.25 -2.29
CA GLU A 105 10.14 7.08 -2.02
C GLU A 105 11.47 6.35 -2.28
N SER A 106 11.43 5.30 -3.10
CA SER A 106 12.56 4.43 -3.41
C SER A 106 13.75 5.14 -4.06
N LEU A 107 13.53 6.27 -4.74
CA LEU A 107 14.63 7.09 -5.30
C LEU A 107 15.61 7.58 -4.23
N ARG A 108 15.15 7.80 -2.99
CA ARG A 108 16.02 8.19 -1.89
C ARG A 108 17.02 7.10 -1.52
N PHE A 109 16.64 5.84 -1.75
CA PHE A 109 17.40 4.65 -1.42
C PHE A 109 18.04 4.02 -2.67
N LYS A 110 18.21 4.81 -3.73
CA LYS A 110 18.60 4.32 -5.06
C LYS A 110 19.95 3.63 -5.03
N GLU A 111 20.92 4.19 -4.31
CA GLU A 111 22.29 3.67 -4.23
C GLU A 111 22.30 2.34 -3.48
N GLU A 112 21.62 2.27 -2.35
CA GLU A 112 21.50 1.07 -1.52
C GLU A 112 20.76 -0.06 -2.24
N ILE A 113 19.68 0.27 -2.96
CA ILE A 113 18.95 -0.69 -3.79
C ILE A 113 19.85 -1.21 -4.91
N LYS A 114 20.56 -0.31 -5.61
CA LYS A 114 21.45 -0.71 -6.72
C LYS A 114 22.70 -1.47 -6.28
N ALA A 115 23.17 -1.26 -5.06
CA ALA A 115 24.28 -2.02 -4.50
C ALA A 115 23.95 -3.52 -4.40
N ILE A 116 22.70 -3.86 -4.06
CA ILE A 116 22.23 -5.25 -3.96
C ILE A 116 21.68 -5.75 -5.30
N TYR A 117 20.97 -4.88 -6.03
CA TYR A 117 20.31 -5.19 -7.30
C TYR A 117 20.71 -4.18 -8.38
N PRO A 118 21.86 -4.36 -9.06
CA PRO A 118 22.37 -3.39 -10.05
C PRO A 118 21.39 -3.10 -11.20
N GLN A 119 20.59 -4.10 -11.57
CA GLN A 119 19.59 -4.04 -12.64
C GLN A 119 18.18 -3.69 -12.13
N ALA A 120 18.04 -3.25 -10.88
CA ALA A 120 16.75 -2.84 -10.33
C ALA A 120 16.15 -1.69 -11.14
N LEU A 121 14.87 -1.85 -11.50
CA LEU A 121 14.07 -0.76 -12.01
C LEU A 121 13.56 0.03 -10.81
N ILE A 122 13.91 1.31 -10.75
CA ILE A 122 13.51 2.20 -9.67
C ILE A 122 12.75 3.35 -10.31
N SER A 123 11.52 3.54 -9.86
CA SER A 123 10.69 4.67 -10.23
C SER A 123 10.18 5.33 -8.96
N SER A 124 10.18 6.65 -8.92
CA SER A 124 9.47 7.40 -7.87
C SER A 124 8.42 8.27 -8.53
N PRO A 125 7.28 7.67 -8.86
CA PRO A 125 6.09 8.44 -9.11
C PRO A 125 5.69 9.03 -7.76
N LEU A 126 6.00 10.30 -7.51
CA LEU A 126 5.55 11.06 -6.33
C LEU A 126 4.04 11.36 -6.42
N HIS A 127 3.24 10.42 -6.93
CA HIS A 127 1.81 10.55 -7.07
C HIS A 127 1.08 9.51 -6.24
N TYR A 128 0.03 9.98 -5.57
CA TYR A 128 -0.89 9.19 -4.78
C TYR A 128 -1.63 8.18 -5.67
N PRO A 129 -2.04 7.01 -5.13
CA PRO A 129 -2.78 6.02 -5.89
C PRO A 129 -4.07 6.63 -6.45
N LYS A 130 -4.32 6.42 -7.75
CA LYS A 130 -5.55 6.91 -8.40
C LYS A 130 -6.76 6.08 -7.98
N ALA A 131 -7.92 6.73 -7.93
CA ALA A 131 -9.19 6.07 -7.57
C ALA A 131 -9.55 4.90 -8.49
N SER A 132 -9.20 4.96 -9.78
CA SER A 132 -9.40 3.86 -10.73
C SER A 132 -8.68 2.58 -10.31
N PHE A 133 -7.44 2.70 -9.82
CA PHE A 133 -6.68 1.54 -9.34
C PHE A 133 -7.12 1.09 -7.95
N LEU A 134 -7.70 1.98 -7.13
CA LEU A 134 -8.41 1.60 -5.90
C LEU A 134 -9.58 0.65 -6.21
N ILE A 135 -10.36 0.95 -7.25
CA ILE A 135 -11.47 0.10 -7.72
C ILE A 135 -10.95 -1.26 -8.16
N SER A 136 -9.93 -1.28 -9.03
CA SER A 136 -9.33 -2.54 -9.49
C SER A 136 -8.81 -3.39 -8.33
N ALA A 137 -8.05 -2.78 -7.42
CA ALA A 137 -7.48 -3.46 -6.24
C ALA A 137 -8.55 -3.95 -5.24
N GLY A 138 -9.69 -3.28 -5.16
CA GLY A 138 -10.80 -3.63 -4.27
C GLY A 138 -11.78 -4.64 -4.86
N LEU A 139 -11.73 -4.90 -6.16
CA LEU A 139 -12.72 -5.72 -6.87
C LEU A 139 -12.80 -7.15 -6.31
N ASP A 140 -11.64 -7.79 -6.07
CA ASP A 140 -11.60 -9.14 -5.49
C ASP A 140 -12.26 -9.20 -4.11
N LYS A 141 -12.02 -8.18 -3.27
CA LYS A 141 -12.64 -8.09 -1.94
C LYS A 141 -14.15 -7.89 -2.05
N PHE A 142 -14.61 -7.06 -2.97
CA PHE A 142 -16.04 -6.85 -3.23
C PHE A 142 -16.72 -8.15 -3.68
N LEU A 143 -16.16 -8.84 -4.67
CA LEU A 143 -16.71 -10.10 -5.21
C LEU A 143 -16.77 -11.19 -4.13
N LYS A 144 -15.76 -11.25 -3.26
CA LYS A 144 -15.71 -12.18 -2.11
C LYS A 144 -16.52 -11.70 -0.90
N ARG A 145 -17.26 -10.59 -1.01
CA ARG A 145 -18.03 -9.96 0.07
C ARG A 145 -17.22 -9.67 1.34
N LYS A 146 -15.93 -9.37 1.18
CA LYS A 146 -15.02 -8.95 2.27
C LYS A 146 -15.18 -7.46 2.53
N PHE A 147 -16.21 -7.13 3.30
CA PHE A 147 -16.52 -5.75 3.69
C PHE A 147 -15.89 -5.40 5.04
N LEU A 148 -15.64 -4.11 5.24
CA LEU A 148 -15.24 -3.58 6.54
C LEU A 148 -16.43 -3.58 7.50
N ASN A 149 -16.15 -3.86 8.78
CA ASN A 149 -17.03 -3.39 9.84
C ASN A 149 -16.84 -1.88 9.97
N ILE A 150 -17.86 -1.11 9.63
CA ILE A 150 -17.75 0.35 9.49
C ILE A 150 -17.58 1.06 10.84
N ASP A 151 -18.12 0.49 11.92
CA ASP A 151 -18.04 1.05 13.26
C ASP A 151 -16.60 0.98 13.76
N SER A 152 -15.97 -0.19 13.60
CA SER A 152 -14.60 -0.46 14.01
C SER A 152 -13.54 -0.16 12.93
N ALA A 153 -13.94 0.35 11.76
CA ALA A 153 -12.99 0.64 10.69
C ALA A 153 -12.07 1.80 11.09
N GLU A 154 -10.76 1.58 10.93
CA GLU A 154 -9.71 2.58 11.16
C GLU A 154 -8.70 2.56 10.02
N PRO A 155 -8.00 3.68 9.75
CA PRO A 155 -6.86 3.68 8.86
C PRO A 155 -5.74 2.72 9.33
N LEU A 156 -5.02 2.15 8.38
CA LEU A 156 -3.80 1.41 8.62
C LEU A 156 -2.68 2.38 9.02
N TYR A 157 -2.53 2.56 10.33
CA TYR A 157 -1.39 3.27 10.89
C TYR A 157 -0.19 2.34 10.98
N LEU A 158 0.76 2.48 10.07
CA LEU A 158 2.09 1.97 10.28
C LEU A 158 2.80 3.04 11.10
N HIS A 159 2.81 2.90 12.43
CA HIS A 159 3.64 3.74 13.30
C HIS A 159 4.73 2.85 13.91
N PRO A 160 5.94 3.38 14.13
CA PRO A 160 6.83 2.81 15.13
C PRO A 160 6.13 2.92 16.48
N LEU A 161 6.03 1.84 17.25
CA LEU A 161 5.62 1.89 18.67
C LEU A 161 6.48 2.90 19.48
N THR A 162 7.65 3.27 18.96
CA THR A 162 8.60 4.24 19.52
C THR A 162 8.29 5.70 19.21
N CYS A 163 7.23 6.01 18.46
CA CYS A 163 6.73 7.37 18.23
C CYS A 163 5.54 7.74 19.13
N GLN A 164 5.41 7.09 20.29
CA GLN A 164 4.61 7.64 21.37
C GLN A 164 5.45 8.70 22.10
N VAL A 165 4.93 9.93 22.17
CA VAL A 165 5.38 10.86 23.20
C VAL A 165 5.11 10.16 24.51
N ARG A 166 6.17 9.73 25.22
CA ARG A 166 6.03 9.30 26.62
C ARG A 166 5.42 10.50 27.34
N ARG A 167 4.18 10.36 27.81
CA ARG A 167 3.59 11.31 28.75
C ARG A 167 4.34 11.24 30.06
#